data_AF-A0A6D0IQD0-F1
#
_entry.id   AF-A0A6D0IQD0-F1
#
_cell.length_a   1.000
_cell.length_b   1.000
_cell.length_c   1.000
_cell.angle_alpha   90.00
_cell.angle_beta   90.00
_cell.angle_gamma   90.00
#
_symmetry.space_group_name_H-M   'P 1'
#
loop_
_entity.id
_entity.type
_entity.pdbx_description
1 polymer ?
#
loop_
_entity_poly.entity_id
_entity_poly.type
_entity_poly.pdbx_seq_one_letter_code
_entity_poly.pdbx_strand_id
1 'polypeptide(L)' 'MVSLEKNDHLMLARQLPLKSVALILAGGRGTRLKDLTNKRAKPAVHFGGKFRIIDFALSNCINSGIRRMGVIT' A
#
# COMPACT_ATOMS: atom_id res chain seq x y z
N MET A 1 15.03 -15.06 31.94
CA MET A 1 14.72 -15.89 30.75
C MET A 1 13.22 -16.14 30.79
N VAL A 2 12.44 -15.29 30.12
CA VAL A 2 10.97 -15.34 30.22
C VAL A 2 10.49 -16.51 29.36
N SER A 3 9.78 -17.43 29.99
CA SER A 3 9.21 -18.63 29.40
C SER A 3 8.19 -18.26 28.32
N LEU A 4 8.47 -18.63 27.07
CA LEU A 4 7.58 -18.47 25.91
C LEU A 4 6.64 -19.67 25.86
N GLU A 5 5.59 -19.65 26.68
CA GLU A 5 4.52 -20.65 26.57
C GLU A 5 3.23 -20.02 26.03
N LYS A 6 2.89 -20.42 24.80
CA LYS A 6 1.54 -20.46 24.18
C LYS A 6 0.73 -19.16 23.95
N ASN A 7 1.24 -17.96 24.23
CA ASN A 7 0.51 -16.70 23.96
C ASN A 7 1.14 -15.74 22.90
N ASP A 8 2.07 -16.24 22.08
CA ASP A 8 2.88 -15.43 21.15
C ASP A 8 2.17 -14.95 19.88
N HIS A 9 0.95 -15.40 19.58
CA HIS A 9 0.27 -15.03 18.34
C HIS A 9 0.04 -13.52 18.20
N LEU A 10 -0.26 -12.84 19.30
CA LEU A 10 -0.48 -11.40 19.30
C LEU A 10 0.84 -10.62 19.09
N MET A 11 1.93 -11.10 19.70
CA MET A 11 3.27 -10.53 19.50
C MET A 11 3.76 -10.76 18.08
N LEU A 12 3.55 -11.97 17.55
CA LEU A 12 3.84 -12.29 16.15
C LEU A 12 3.03 -11.39 15.21
N ALA A 13 1.71 -11.28 15.40
CA ALA A 13 0.84 -10.45 14.58
C ALA A 13 1.29 -8.98 14.55
N ARG A 14 1.77 -8.44 15.68
CA ARG A 14 2.35 -7.09 15.76
C ARG A 14 3.64 -6.92 14.97
N GLN A 15 4.42 -7.98 14.81
CA GLN A 15 5.68 -7.97 14.07
C GLN A 15 5.52 -8.26 12.57
N LEU A 16 4.44 -8.93 12.15
CA LEU A 16 4.22 -9.30 10.76
C LEU A 16 4.31 -8.11 9.79
N PRO A 17 3.68 -6.95 10.03
CA PRO A 17 3.74 -5.82 9.10
C PRO A 17 5.16 -5.29 8.85
N LEU A 18 6.02 -5.33 9.88
CA LEU A 18 7.44 -4.95 9.77
C LEU A 18 8.22 -5.94 8.90
N LYS A 19 7.82 -7.22 8.91
CA LYS A 19 8.41 -8.30 8.11
C LYS A 19 7.76 -8.47 6.74
N SER A 20 6.70 -7.72 6.42
CA SER A 20 6.06 -7.70 5.10
C SER A 20 6.72 -6.72 4.13
N VAL A 21 6.48 -6.93 2.83
CA VAL A 21 6.76 -5.98 1.75
C VAL A 21 5.47 -5.84 0.95
N ALA A 22 4.98 -4.61 0.77
CA ALA A 22 3.86 -4.35 -0.11
C ALA A 22 4.35 -4.09 -1.54
N LEU A 23 3.78 -4.80 -2.50
CA LEU A 23 3.99 -4.56 -3.93
C LEU A 23 2.70 -4.00 -4.52
N ILE A 24 2.72 -2.73 -4.91
CA ILE A 24 1.55 -2.03 -5.44
C ILE A 24 1.61 -2.08 -6.96
N LEU A 25 0.68 -2.84 -7.56
CA LEU A 25 0.53 -2.97 -9.01
C LEU A 25 -0.20 -1.73 -9.57
N ALA A 26 0.58 -0.70 -9.83
CA ALA A 26 0.18 0.61 -10.30
C ALA A 26 0.19 0.71 -11.85
N GLY A 27 0.65 -0.34 -12.54
CA GLY A 27 0.68 -0.46 -14.00
C GLY A 27 -0.71 -0.72 -14.59
N GLY A 28 -1.39 0.34 -15.01
CA GLY A 28 -2.65 0.24 -15.74
C GLY A 28 -2.85 1.46 -16.63
N ARG A 29 -3.08 1.23 -17.93
CA ARG A 29 -3.24 2.30 -18.93
C ARG A 29 -4.39 3.26 -18.63
N GLY A 30 -5.34 2.84 -17.80
CA GLY A 30 -6.43 3.71 -17.38
C GLY A 30 -7.39 4.10 -18.49
N THR A 31 -7.45 3.33 -19.58
CA THR A 31 -8.23 3.61 -20.81
C THR A 31 -9.68 4.04 -20.55
N ARG A 32 -10.32 3.50 -19.51
CA ARG A 32 -11.68 3.86 -19.08
C ARG A 32 -11.82 5.28 -18.52
N LEU A 33 -10.72 5.91 -18.09
CA LEU A 33 -10.67 7.29 -17.59
C LEU A 33 -10.36 8.32 -18.69
N LYS A 34 -10.19 7.87 -19.94
CA LYS A 34 -9.99 8.73 -21.13
C LYS A 34 -8.91 9.79 -20.88
N ASP A 35 -9.24 11.07 -21.08
CA ASP A 35 -8.31 12.19 -21.07
C ASP A 35 -7.57 12.38 -19.76
N LEU A 36 -8.13 11.90 -18.64
CA LEU A 36 -7.48 11.95 -17.34
C LEU A 36 -6.17 11.15 -17.29
N THR A 37 -6.00 10.17 -18.18
CA THR A 37 -4.83 9.29 -18.25
C THR A 37 -4.00 9.44 -19.52
N ASN A 38 -4.30 10.43 -20.38
CA ASN A 38 -3.54 10.63 -21.63
C ASN A 38 -2.06 10.98 -21.39
N LYS A 39 -1.75 11.70 -20.31
CA LYS A 39 -0.40 12.18 -19.98
C LYS A 39 0.12 11.70 -18.63
N ARG A 40 -0.62 10.83 -17.94
CA ARG A 40 -0.25 10.32 -16.61
C ARG A 40 -0.79 8.91 -16.41
N ALA A 41 -0.05 8.11 -15.64
CA ALA A 41 -0.53 6.79 -15.24
C ALA A 41 -1.81 6.92 -14.40
N LYS A 42 -2.72 5.93 -14.48
CA LYS A 42 -3.96 5.87 -13.68
C LYS A 42 -3.74 6.17 -12.18
N PRO A 43 -2.71 5.63 -11.50
CA PRO A 43 -2.49 5.91 -10.08
C PRO A 43 -2.18 7.39 -9.78
N ALA A 44 -1.67 8.14 -10.74
CA ALA A 44 -1.32 9.56 -10.59
C ALA A 44 -2.50 10.51 -10.82
N VAL A 45 -3.68 9.99 -11.18
CA VAL A 45 -4.90 10.78 -11.34
C VAL A 45 -5.33 11.35 -9.99
N HIS A 46 -5.68 12.64 -9.96
CA HIS A 46 -6.17 13.32 -8.77
C HIS A 46 -7.53 12.75 -8.33
N PHE A 47 -7.74 12.67 -7.03
CA PHE A 47 -8.96 12.16 -6.41
C PHE A 47 -9.24 12.92 -5.10
N GLY A 48 -10.50 13.29 -4.85
CA GLY A 48 -10.88 13.96 -3.60
C GLY A 48 -10.19 15.32 -3.36
N GLY A 49 -9.90 16.08 -4.43
CA GLY A 49 -9.26 17.39 -4.34
C GLY A 49 -7.74 17.31 -4.23
N LYS A 50 -7.21 17.00 -3.05
CA LYS A 50 -5.77 17.10 -2.76
C LYS A 50 -4.98 15.80 -3.00
N PHE A 51 -5.65 14.67 -3.16
CA PHE A 51 -5.02 13.35 -3.22
C PHE A 51 -4.92 12.82 -4.65
N ARG A 52 -4.20 11.72 -4.81
CA ARG A 52 -4.16 10.87 -6.00
C ARG A 52 -4.65 9.47 -5.65
N ILE A 53 -5.04 8.71 -6.67
CA ILE A 53 -5.53 7.33 -6.50
C ILE A 53 -4.50 6.46 -5.73
N ILE A 54 -3.21 6.61 -6.03
CA ILE A 54 -2.14 5.84 -5.36
C ILE A 54 -2.04 6.11 -3.86
N ASP A 55 -2.42 7.30 -3.40
CA ASP A 55 -2.27 7.72 -2.01
C ASP A 55 -3.07 6.84 -1.06
N PHE A 56 -4.21 6.30 -1.52
CA PHE A 56 -5.05 5.40 -0.72
C PHE A 56 -4.36 4.06 -0.46
N ALA A 57 -3.71 3.47 -1.47
CA ALA A 57 -2.98 2.21 -1.30
C ALA A 57 -1.75 2.40 -0.39
N LEU A 58 -1.02 3.50 -0.56
CA LEU A 58 0.13 3.85 0.28
C LEU A 58 -0.29 4.14 1.72
N SER A 59 -1.35 4.92 1.91
CA SER A 59 -1.89 5.24 3.23
C SER A 59 -2.37 3.98 3.95
N ASN A 60 -3.02 3.05 3.24
CA ASN A 60 -3.40 1.76 3.81
C ASN A 60 -2.18 0.96 4.29
N CYS A 61 -1.10 0.91 3.51
CA CYS A 61 0.13 0.24 3.93
C CYS A 61 0.72 0.88 5.20
N ILE A 62 0.83 2.22 5.23
CA ILE A 62 1.36 2.96 6.38
C ILE A 62 0.49 2.74 7.62
N ASN A 63 -0.83 2.89 7.49
CA ASN A 63 -1.79 2.69 8.58
C ASN A 63 -1.84 1.23 9.07
N SER A 64 -1.42 0.28 8.23
CA SER A 64 -1.28 -1.14 8.59
C SER A 64 0.11 -1.49 9.15
N GLY A 65 1.02 -0.52 9.30
CA GLY A 65 2.38 -0.73 9.81
C GLY A 65 3.37 -1.31 8.79
N ILE A 66 2.99 -1.41 7.51
CA ILE A 66 3.85 -1.90 6.43
C ILE A 66 4.70 -0.74 5.91
N ARG A 67 6.02 -0.81 6.13
CA ARG A 67 6.96 0.28 5.83
C ARG A 67 7.81 0.06 4.58
N ARG A 68 7.88 -1.19 4.09
CA ARG A 68 8.62 -1.54 2.86
C ARG A 68 7.61 -1.67 1.73
N MET A 69 7.67 -0.75 0.78
CA MET A 69 6.70 -0.63 -0.29
C MET A 69 7.42 -0.47 -1.63
N GLY A 70 7.03 -1.25 -2.63
CA GLY A 70 7.44 -1.11 -4.02
C GLY A 70 6.23 -0.76 -4.88
N VAL A 71 6.36 0.21 -5.78
CA VAL A 71 5.31 0.58 -6.74
C VAL A 71 5.75 0.11 -8.12
N ILE A 72 4.97 -0.79 -8.70
CA ILE A 72 5.22 -1.35 -10.04
C ILE A 72 4.31 -0.61 -11.01
N THR A 73 4.91 0.17 -11.91
CA THR A 73 4.22 1.10 -12.81
C THR A 73 4.52 0.80 -14.27
#